data_AF-F6W3B1-F1
#
_entry.id   AF-F6W3B1-F1
#
_cell.length_a   1.000
_cell.length_b   1.000
_cell.length_c   1.000
_cell.angle_alpha   90.00
_cell.angle_beta   90.00
_cell.angle_gamma   90.00
#
_symmetry.space_group_name_H-M   'P 1'
#
loop_
_entity.id
_entity.type
_entity.pdbx_description
1 polymer ?
#
loop_
_entity_poly.entity_id
_entity_poly.type
_entity_poly.pdbx_seq_one_letter_code
_entity_poly.pdbx_strand_id
1 'polypeptide(L)'
;GPTGAFSQQQVTGIVEVSNTNDSPYFESGISSLELPVYSASALNNLGITVKDLVKDVYRDIDPTTNLGVAVINTDSSLGEFEYTCSVTSPNEWFSFYSSYGAGQTSPEPVSTSLATVLSSTCRIRFLPDTTFASTSHPRIDILPWDGSDGLSGGSFRVNAAYVANGPFGSSFVSVVATMVANSFPSLSGSQ
;
A
#
# COMPACT_ATOMS: atom_id res chain seq x y z
N GLY A 1 -11.76 -16.42 -75.28
CA GLY A 1 -10.63 -16.59 -74.34
C GLY A 1 -11.09 -16.12 -72.97
N PRO A 2 -10.77 -16.83 -71.87
CA PRO A 2 -11.36 -16.53 -70.58
C PRO A 2 -10.77 -15.24 -70.00
N THR A 3 -11.64 -14.37 -69.51
CA THR A 3 -11.34 -13.20 -68.69
C THR A 3 -10.78 -13.66 -67.34
N GLY A 4 -9.55 -13.27 -67.02
CA GLY A 4 -8.94 -13.53 -65.72
C GLY A 4 -9.72 -12.84 -64.60
N ALA A 5 -10.17 -13.62 -63.61
CA ALA A 5 -10.79 -13.11 -62.41
C ALA A 5 -9.70 -12.59 -61.46
N PHE A 6 -9.59 -11.28 -61.29
CA PHE A 6 -8.94 -10.72 -60.11
C PHE A 6 -9.95 -10.77 -58.96
N SER A 7 -9.69 -11.59 -57.95
CA SER A 7 -10.45 -11.55 -56.70
C SER A 7 -10.01 -10.31 -55.91
N GLN A 8 -10.92 -9.33 -55.74
CA GLN A 8 -10.72 -8.17 -54.86
C GLN A 8 -11.05 -8.51 -53.40
N GLN A 9 -10.61 -9.65 -52.90
CA GLN A 9 -10.81 -9.99 -51.50
C GLN A 9 -9.82 -9.20 -50.63
N GLN A 10 -10.31 -8.08 -50.08
CA GLN A 10 -9.69 -7.50 -48.90
C GLN A 10 -10.00 -8.41 -47.72
N VAL A 11 -8.96 -9.02 -47.17
CA VAL A 11 -9.00 -9.72 -45.89
C VAL A 11 -8.63 -8.71 -44.83
N THR A 12 -9.60 -8.32 -44.01
CA THR A 12 -9.33 -7.55 -42.79
C THR A 12 -8.83 -8.53 -41.72
N GLY A 13 -7.53 -8.50 -41.46
CA GLY A 13 -6.96 -9.16 -40.29
C GLY A 13 -7.17 -8.26 -39.06
N ILE A 14 -7.97 -8.71 -38.10
CA ILE A 14 -8.03 -8.09 -36.79
C ILE A 14 -6.84 -8.62 -36.00
N VAL A 15 -5.93 -7.73 -35.57
CA VAL A 15 -4.88 -8.05 -34.61
C VAL A 15 -5.39 -7.58 -33.26
N GLU A 16 -5.74 -8.52 -32.39
CA GLU A 16 -6.02 -8.23 -30.98
C GLU A 16 -4.67 -8.11 -30.26
N VAL A 17 -4.33 -6.88 -29.85
CA VAL A 17 -3.21 -6.65 -28.94
C VAL A 17 -3.77 -6.68 -27.52
N SER A 18 -3.47 -7.73 -26.77
CA SER A 18 -3.71 -7.75 -25.34
C SER A 18 -2.55 -7.05 -24.63
N ASN A 19 -2.84 -5.96 -23.90
CA ASN A 19 -1.84 -5.42 -22.99
C ASN A 19 -1.51 -6.50 -21.95
N THR A 20 -0.23 -6.83 -21.85
CA THR A 20 0.27 -7.68 -20.77
C THR A 20 0.68 -6.74 -19.65
N ASN A 21 0.12 -6.92 -18.46
CA ASN A 21 0.47 -6.11 -17.30
C ASN A 21 1.95 -6.31 -16.95
N ASP A 22 2.66 -5.24 -16.63
CA ASP A 22 4.01 -5.26 -16.07
C ASP A 22 3.91 -5.01 -14.56
N SER A 23 4.42 -5.92 -13.74
CA SER A 23 4.31 -5.77 -12.28
C SER A 23 5.03 -4.49 -11.80
N PRO A 24 4.45 -3.75 -10.85
CA PRO A 24 5.06 -2.54 -10.33
C PRO A 24 6.26 -2.88 -9.45
N TYR A 25 7.14 -1.91 -9.24
CA TYR A 25 8.33 -2.06 -8.41
C TYR A 25 8.66 -0.80 -7.63
N PHE A 26 9.39 -0.97 -6.53
CA PHE A 26 10.08 0.14 -5.87
C PHE A 26 11.49 0.27 -6.45
N GLU A 27 11.98 1.51 -6.60
CA GLU A 27 13.35 1.75 -7.06
C GLU A 27 14.38 1.02 -6.19
N SER A 28 15.42 0.50 -6.83
CA SER A 28 16.48 -0.24 -6.15
C SER A 28 17.26 0.64 -5.18
N GLY A 29 17.68 0.07 -4.05
CA GLY A 29 18.49 0.78 -3.05
C GLY A 29 17.68 1.52 -1.98
N ILE A 30 16.35 1.50 -2.08
CA ILE A 30 15.46 1.99 -1.03
C ILE A 30 15.23 0.88 0.00
N SER A 31 15.77 1.04 1.20
CA SER A 31 15.54 0.10 2.30
C SER A 31 14.34 0.47 3.16
N SER A 32 14.03 1.77 3.27
CA SER A 32 12.97 2.25 4.12
C SER A 32 12.37 3.59 3.67
N LEU A 33 11.10 3.79 3.99
CA LEU A 33 10.38 5.05 3.90
C LEU A 33 10.01 5.54 5.31
N GLU A 34 9.84 6.84 5.47
CA GLU A 34 9.45 7.43 6.75
C GLU A 34 7.94 7.64 6.83
N LEU A 35 7.36 7.23 7.96
CA LEU A 35 6.02 7.59 8.36
C LEU A 35 6.10 8.55 9.56
N PRO A 36 5.88 9.86 9.35
CA PRO A 36 6.01 10.83 10.44
C PRO A 36 4.89 10.67 11.48
N VAL A 37 5.26 10.65 12.74
CA VAL A 37 4.34 10.62 13.89
C VAL A 37 4.44 11.97 14.61
N TYR A 38 3.46 12.85 14.39
CA TYR A 38 3.45 14.21 14.93
C TYR A 38 2.88 14.30 16.35
N SER A 39 2.08 13.33 16.75
CA SER A 39 1.42 13.29 18.04
C SER A 39 1.04 11.86 18.39
N ALA A 40 1.07 11.53 19.68
CA ALA A 40 0.47 10.31 20.20
C ALA A 40 -1.07 10.38 20.24
N SER A 41 -1.67 11.54 19.96
CA SER A 41 -3.13 11.70 19.95
C SER A 41 -3.73 11.27 18.60
N ALA A 42 -4.64 10.29 18.67
CA ALA A 42 -5.44 9.82 17.52
C ALA A 42 -6.32 10.92 16.88
N LEU A 43 -6.68 11.98 17.61
CA LEU A 43 -7.61 13.01 17.14
C LEU A 43 -7.00 13.94 16.09
N ASN A 44 -5.68 14.14 16.12
CA ASN A 44 -4.97 15.07 15.23
C ASN A 44 -4.04 14.35 14.24
N ASN A 45 -3.98 13.01 14.29
CA ASN A 45 -3.16 12.22 13.39
C ASN A 45 -3.96 11.78 12.16
N LEU A 46 -3.83 12.55 11.07
CA LEU A 46 -4.51 12.29 9.80
C LEU A 46 -3.76 11.30 8.90
N GLY A 47 -2.58 10.82 9.30
CA GLY A 47 -1.73 9.95 8.51
C GLY A 47 -1.13 10.59 7.26
N ILE A 48 -0.53 9.77 6.42
CA ILE A 48 0.00 10.11 5.09
C ILE A 48 -0.76 9.31 4.02
N THR A 49 -0.98 9.88 2.84
CA THR A 49 -1.56 9.10 1.73
C THR A 49 -0.55 8.08 1.21
N VAL A 50 -1.03 6.95 0.68
CA VAL A 50 -0.16 5.97 0.00
C VAL A 50 0.60 6.64 -1.14
N LYS A 51 -0.08 7.50 -1.92
CA LYS A 51 0.55 8.26 -2.99
C LYS A 51 1.74 9.09 -2.49
N ASP A 52 1.55 9.88 -1.44
CA ASP A 52 2.60 10.75 -0.91
C ASP A 52 3.74 9.96 -0.27
N LEU A 53 3.42 8.82 0.36
CA LEU A 53 4.38 7.93 1.00
C LEU A 53 5.38 7.35 -0.02
N VAL A 54 4.91 6.93 -1.19
CA VAL A 54 5.73 6.22 -2.19
C VAL A 54 6.08 7.05 -3.43
N LYS A 55 5.70 8.33 -3.47
CA LYS A 55 5.75 9.21 -4.66
C LYS A 55 7.08 9.19 -5.41
N ASP A 56 8.20 9.08 -4.69
CA ASP A 56 9.53 9.20 -5.27
C ASP A 56 10.10 7.84 -5.67
N VAL A 57 9.54 6.73 -5.18
CA VAL A 57 10.14 5.38 -5.27
C VAL A 57 9.30 4.37 -6.04
N TYR A 58 7.99 4.57 -6.18
CA TYR A 58 7.12 3.66 -6.91
C TYR A 58 7.25 3.85 -8.42
N ARG A 59 7.38 2.74 -9.16
CA ARG A 59 7.43 2.73 -10.62
C ARG A 59 6.53 1.62 -11.16
N ASP A 60 5.89 1.93 -12.27
CA ASP A 60 5.16 1.00 -13.10
C ASP A 60 5.28 1.46 -14.56
N ILE A 61 5.46 0.51 -15.47
CA ILE A 61 5.63 0.75 -16.90
C ILE A 61 4.26 0.92 -17.57
N ASP A 62 3.20 0.36 -16.98
CA ASP A 62 1.87 0.36 -17.56
C ASP A 62 1.23 1.76 -17.58
N PRO A 63 0.59 2.16 -18.69
CA PRO A 63 0.03 3.51 -18.86
C PRO A 63 -1.25 3.76 -18.04
N THR A 64 -1.87 2.72 -17.49
CA THR A 64 -3.18 2.78 -16.79
C THR A 64 -3.13 2.26 -15.37
N THR A 65 -1.95 2.18 -14.76
CA THR A 65 -1.77 1.65 -13.41
C THR A 65 -2.50 2.45 -12.34
N ASN A 66 -3.15 1.73 -11.43
CA ASN A 66 -3.64 2.29 -10.18
C ASN A 66 -2.57 2.13 -9.10
N LEU A 67 -1.78 3.18 -8.88
CA LEU A 67 -0.77 3.19 -7.81
C LEU A 67 -1.42 2.76 -6.48
N GLY A 68 -0.83 1.75 -5.87
CA GLY A 68 -1.22 1.24 -4.57
C GLY A 68 -0.11 0.42 -3.92
N VAL A 69 -0.39 -0.09 -2.74
CA VAL A 69 0.53 -0.94 -1.98
C VAL A 69 -0.22 -2.08 -1.29
N ALA A 70 0.44 -3.20 -1.08
CA ALA A 70 -0.03 -4.28 -0.22
C ALA A 70 0.77 -4.27 1.08
N VAL A 71 0.10 -4.13 2.22
CA VAL A 71 0.73 -4.25 3.54
C VAL A 71 0.79 -5.72 3.92
N ILE A 72 2.00 -6.23 4.09
CA ILE A 72 2.27 -7.67 4.26
C ILE A 72 2.88 -8.01 5.63
N ASN A 73 3.20 -7.01 6.45
CA ASN A 73 3.70 -7.20 7.81
C ASN A 73 3.43 -5.94 8.63
N THR A 74 3.18 -6.08 9.92
CA THR A 74 3.05 -4.96 10.86
C THR A 74 3.74 -5.26 12.20
N ASP A 75 4.41 -4.25 12.75
CA ASP A 75 4.90 -4.24 14.12
C ASP A 75 3.86 -3.58 15.05
N SER A 76 3.45 -4.28 16.11
CA SER A 76 2.53 -3.78 17.13
C SER A 76 3.13 -3.70 18.53
N SER A 77 4.46 -3.78 18.64
CA SER A 77 5.13 -3.80 19.94
C SER A 77 5.02 -2.49 20.73
N LEU A 78 4.72 -1.36 20.07
CA LEU A 78 4.75 -0.01 20.65
C LEU A 78 3.55 0.87 20.24
N GLY A 79 2.47 0.24 19.81
CA GLY A 79 1.32 0.92 19.24
C GLY A 79 0.73 0.15 18.07
N GLU A 80 -0.10 0.82 17.28
CA GLU A 80 -0.85 0.18 16.21
C GLU A 80 -0.73 0.98 14.91
N PHE A 81 -0.45 0.27 13.82
CA PHE A 81 -0.60 0.83 12.48
C PHE A 81 -2.05 0.70 12.04
N GLU A 82 -2.58 1.79 11.51
CA GLU A 82 -3.96 1.87 11.05
C GLU A 82 -4.02 2.46 9.64
N TYR A 83 -5.09 2.14 8.93
CA TYR A 83 -5.37 2.70 7.62
C TYR A 83 -6.80 3.22 7.50
N THR A 84 -7.02 4.08 6.51
CA THR A 84 -8.36 4.43 6.06
C THR A 84 -8.36 4.64 4.55
N CYS A 85 -9.31 4.03 3.87
CA CYS A 85 -9.58 4.26 2.45
C CYS A 85 -10.90 5.01 2.23
N SER A 86 -11.58 5.38 3.32
CA SER A 86 -12.90 6.00 3.26
C SER A 86 -12.78 7.49 2.96
N VAL A 87 -13.40 7.91 1.87
CA VAL A 87 -13.57 9.33 1.53
C VAL A 87 -14.78 9.97 2.24
N THR A 88 -15.75 9.16 2.66
CA THR A 88 -16.98 9.62 3.34
C THR A 88 -16.83 9.67 4.85
N SER A 89 -15.99 8.79 5.41
CA SER A 89 -15.64 8.74 6.84
C SER A 89 -14.12 8.81 7.01
N PRO A 90 -13.47 9.93 6.64
CA PRO A 90 -12.00 10.04 6.65
C PRO A 90 -11.37 9.95 8.04
N ASN A 91 -12.16 9.92 9.11
CA ASN A 91 -11.68 9.74 10.48
C ASN A 91 -11.97 8.34 11.04
N GLU A 92 -12.55 7.45 10.23
CA GLU A 92 -12.72 6.04 10.57
C GLU A 92 -11.45 5.29 10.15
N TRP A 93 -10.76 4.73 11.13
CA TRP A 93 -9.49 4.04 10.97
C TRP A 93 -9.65 2.55 11.27
N PHE A 94 -8.96 1.74 10.50
CA PHE A 94 -8.99 0.29 10.58
C PHE A 94 -7.61 -0.23 10.93
N SER A 95 -7.56 -1.23 11.80
CA SER A 95 -6.35 -2.00 12.04
C SER A 95 -5.99 -2.86 10.84
N PHE A 96 -4.71 -3.13 10.63
CA PHE A 96 -4.26 -4.14 9.68
C PHE A 96 -4.51 -5.57 10.14
N TYR A 97 -4.83 -5.79 11.43
CA TYR A 97 -5.28 -7.11 11.87
C TYR A 97 -6.63 -7.44 11.26
N SER A 98 -6.72 -8.54 10.51
CA SER A 98 -7.98 -8.93 9.89
C SER A 98 -9.02 -9.26 10.97
N SER A 99 -10.28 -8.95 10.71
CA SER A 99 -11.39 -9.40 11.54
C SER A 99 -11.40 -10.92 11.65
N TYR A 100 -11.95 -11.43 12.77
CA TYR A 100 -12.07 -12.87 13.01
C TYR A 100 -12.68 -13.56 11.78
N GLY A 101 -11.90 -14.43 11.13
CA GLY A 101 -12.48 -15.43 10.24
C GLY A 101 -13.46 -16.32 11.00
N ALA A 102 -14.38 -16.99 10.30
CA ALA A 102 -15.31 -17.91 10.94
C ALA A 102 -14.53 -19.00 11.73
N GLY A 103 -14.60 -18.95 13.06
CA GLY A 103 -13.91 -19.89 13.95
C GLY A 103 -12.55 -19.44 14.51
N GLN A 104 -12.06 -18.24 14.18
CA GLN A 104 -10.84 -17.69 14.76
C GLN A 104 -11.11 -17.11 16.17
N THR A 105 -10.18 -17.29 17.10
CA THR A 105 -10.22 -16.75 18.47
C THR A 105 -9.28 -15.55 18.68
N SER A 106 -8.48 -15.21 17.68
CA SER A 106 -7.56 -14.06 17.69
C SER A 106 -7.49 -13.43 16.30
N PRO A 107 -7.29 -12.10 16.20
CA PRO A 107 -7.03 -11.43 14.93
C PRO A 107 -5.79 -12.00 14.25
N GLU A 108 -5.86 -12.22 12.94
CA GLU A 108 -4.75 -12.78 12.18
C GLU A 108 -3.89 -11.62 11.63
N PRO A 109 -2.57 -11.61 11.88
CA PRO A 109 -1.68 -10.59 11.35
C PRO A 109 -1.63 -10.67 9.82
N VAL A 110 -1.38 -9.53 9.18
CA VAL A 110 -1.07 -9.52 7.75
C VAL A 110 0.19 -10.34 7.48
N SER A 111 0.18 -10.97 6.32
CA SER A 111 1.31 -11.71 5.75
C SER A 111 1.24 -11.55 4.23
N THR A 112 2.23 -12.02 3.48
CA THR A 112 2.12 -12.04 2.01
C THR A 112 0.87 -12.78 1.52
N SER A 113 0.41 -13.83 2.21
CA SER A 113 -0.81 -14.55 1.86
C SER A 113 -2.11 -13.93 2.39
N LEU A 114 -2.02 -12.95 3.29
CA LEU A 114 -3.16 -12.33 3.98
C LEU A 114 -2.99 -10.81 4.04
N ALA A 115 -2.55 -10.21 2.95
CA ALA A 115 -2.24 -8.80 2.85
C ALA A 115 -3.51 -7.93 2.89
N THR A 116 -3.31 -6.65 3.18
CA THR A 116 -4.31 -5.60 2.96
C THR A 116 -3.81 -4.68 1.85
N VAL A 117 -4.57 -4.55 0.78
CA VAL A 117 -4.23 -3.66 -0.35
C VAL A 117 -4.79 -2.27 -0.12
N LEU A 118 -4.02 -1.24 -0.44
CA LEU A 118 -4.36 0.16 -0.25
C LEU A 118 -4.15 0.91 -1.56
N SER A 119 -5.18 1.62 -2.00
CA SER A 119 -5.07 2.50 -3.17
C SER A 119 -4.31 3.78 -2.82
N SER A 120 -3.86 4.50 -3.84
CA SER A 120 -3.15 5.78 -3.74
C SER A 120 -3.77 6.82 -2.78
N THR A 121 -5.10 6.82 -2.64
CA THR A 121 -5.84 7.76 -1.80
C THR A 121 -6.03 7.29 -0.35
N CYS A 122 -5.80 6.01 -0.08
CA CYS A 122 -5.82 5.52 1.29
C CYS A 122 -4.72 6.22 2.11
N ARG A 123 -4.96 6.35 3.41
CA ARG A 123 -4.00 6.91 4.36
C ARG A 123 -3.56 5.86 5.35
N ILE A 124 -2.31 5.97 5.78
CA ILE A 124 -1.69 5.13 6.81
C ILE A 124 -1.25 6.04 7.95
N ARG A 125 -1.44 5.59 9.18
CA ARG A 125 -0.86 6.24 10.36
C ARG A 125 -0.34 5.19 11.35
N PHE A 126 0.53 5.64 12.24
CA PHE A 126 0.90 4.91 13.44
C PHE A 126 0.31 5.63 14.65
N LEU A 127 -0.42 4.88 15.49
CA LEU A 127 -0.94 5.34 16.76
C LEU A 127 -0.08 4.74 17.88
N PRO A 128 0.87 5.51 18.44
CA PRO A 128 1.77 4.99 19.46
C PRO A 128 1.05 4.73 20.79
N ASP A 129 1.54 3.74 21.53
CA ASP A 129 1.20 3.59 22.93
C ASP A 129 1.97 4.59 23.83
N THR A 130 1.76 4.52 25.15
CA THR A 130 2.39 5.43 26.12
C THR A 130 3.90 5.22 26.28
N THR A 131 4.47 4.16 25.73
CA THR A 131 5.89 3.79 25.84
C THR A 131 6.71 4.15 24.60
N PHE A 132 6.06 4.68 23.56
CA PHE A 132 6.73 5.08 22.33
C PHE A 132 7.73 6.23 22.56
N ALA A 133 9.00 5.95 22.35
CA ALA A 133 10.11 6.91 22.47
C ALA A 133 10.67 7.28 21.08
N SER A 134 11.42 8.38 20.99
CA SER A 134 12.04 8.82 19.73
C SER A 134 13.09 7.84 19.17
N THR A 135 13.57 6.89 19.98
CA THR A 135 14.49 5.82 19.57
C THR A 135 13.78 4.57 19.06
N SER A 136 12.45 4.54 19.11
CA SER A 136 11.63 3.44 18.67
C SER A 136 11.35 3.53 17.17
N HIS A 137 11.42 2.40 16.47
CA HIS A 137 11.28 2.33 15.01
C HIS A 137 10.32 1.19 14.59
N PRO A 138 9.06 1.16 15.09
CA PRO A 138 8.08 0.21 14.63
C PRO A 138 7.82 0.45 13.15
N ARG A 139 7.54 -0.63 12.42
CA ARG A 139 7.45 -0.58 10.97
C ARG A 139 6.37 -1.50 10.42
N ILE A 140 5.96 -1.20 9.20
CA ILE A 140 5.21 -2.12 8.34
C ILE A 140 6.07 -2.45 7.12
N ASP A 141 5.83 -3.59 6.50
CA ASP A 141 6.44 -3.92 5.21
C ASP A 141 5.38 -3.88 4.12
N ILE A 142 5.73 -3.24 2.99
CA ILE A 142 4.80 -3.03 1.87
C ILE A 142 5.38 -3.56 0.56
N LEU A 143 4.52 -4.15 -0.27
CA LEU A 143 4.79 -4.43 -1.69
C LEU A 143 4.09 -3.36 -2.55
N PRO A 144 4.64 -3.00 -3.72
CA PRO A 144 3.90 -2.17 -4.67
C PRO A 144 2.77 -3.00 -5.29
N TRP A 145 1.63 -2.36 -5.54
CA TRP A 145 0.42 -2.96 -6.12
C TRP A 145 -0.13 -2.02 -7.21
N ASP A 146 -0.61 -2.57 -8.33
CA ASP A 146 -1.07 -1.82 -9.51
C ASP A 146 -2.61 -1.83 -9.73
N GLY A 147 -3.33 -2.65 -8.95
CA GLY A 147 -4.78 -2.81 -9.05
C GLY A 147 -5.30 -3.55 -10.28
N SER A 148 -4.44 -4.21 -11.06
CA SER A 148 -4.83 -5.00 -12.24
C SER A 148 -5.65 -6.26 -11.91
N ASP A 149 -5.67 -6.67 -10.64
CA ASP A 149 -6.55 -7.71 -10.09
C ASP A 149 -8.01 -7.25 -9.86
N GLY A 150 -8.30 -5.96 -10.06
CA GLY A 150 -9.63 -5.38 -9.89
C GLY A 150 -10.06 -5.21 -8.44
N LEU A 151 -9.16 -5.39 -7.46
CA LEU A 151 -9.47 -5.17 -6.06
C LEU A 151 -9.57 -3.69 -5.73
N SER A 152 -10.37 -3.36 -4.72
CA SER A 152 -10.48 -2.00 -4.20
C SER A 152 -9.50 -1.77 -3.07
N GLY A 153 -9.04 -0.52 -2.90
CA GLY A 153 -8.30 -0.13 -1.71
C GLY A 153 -9.10 -0.44 -0.44
N GLY A 154 -8.46 -1.08 0.54
CA GLY A 154 -9.05 -1.57 1.78
C GLY A 154 -9.45 -3.05 1.76
N SER A 155 -9.34 -3.74 0.62
CA SER A 155 -9.50 -5.20 0.57
C SER A 155 -8.43 -5.90 1.41
N PHE A 156 -8.85 -6.85 2.24
CA PHE A 156 -8.02 -7.61 3.18
C PHE A 156 -8.07 -9.11 2.87
N ARG A 157 -7.15 -9.90 3.45
CA ARG A 157 -6.95 -11.35 3.14
C ARG A 157 -6.60 -11.58 1.67
N VAL A 158 -5.81 -10.68 1.10
CA VAL A 158 -5.34 -10.75 -0.29
C VAL A 158 -4.03 -11.55 -0.35
N ASN A 159 -3.92 -12.47 -1.32
CA ASN A 159 -2.65 -13.13 -1.59
C ASN A 159 -1.77 -12.23 -2.48
N ALA A 160 -0.81 -11.56 -1.86
CA ALA A 160 0.15 -10.66 -2.50
C ALA A 160 1.45 -11.36 -2.93
N ALA A 161 1.42 -12.69 -3.14
CA ALA A 161 2.56 -13.41 -3.68
C ALA A 161 2.90 -12.92 -5.09
N TYR A 162 4.19 -12.74 -5.36
CA TYR A 162 4.66 -12.32 -6.68
C TYR A 162 4.31 -13.36 -7.74
N VAL A 163 3.74 -12.87 -8.83
CA VAL A 163 3.55 -13.60 -10.08
C VAL A 163 4.08 -12.69 -11.18
N ALA A 164 4.86 -13.23 -12.11
CA ALA A 164 5.35 -12.46 -13.25
C ALA A 164 4.15 -11.86 -14.00
N ASN A 165 4.22 -10.57 -14.31
CA ASN A 165 3.14 -9.82 -14.95
C ASN A 165 1.84 -9.77 -14.12
N GLY A 166 1.95 -10.02 -12.82
CA GLY A 166 0.85 -9.94 -11.86
C GLY A 166 0.78 -8.57 -11.19
N PRO A 167 -0.22 -8.38 -10.32
CA PRO A 167 -0.56 -7.08 -9.74
C PRO A 167 0.42 -6.57 -8.67
N PHE A 168 1.36 -7.40 -8.22
CA PHE A 168 2.27 -7.11 -7.10
C PHE A 168 3.72 -7.16 -7.54
N GLY A 169 4.55 -6.28 -6.96
CA GLY A 169 6.00 -6.37 -7.10
C GLY A 169 6.63 -7.53 -6.33
N SER A 170 7.88 -7.83 -6.66
CA SER A 170 8.63 -8.96 -6.10
C SER A 170 9.41 -8.63 -4.81
N SER A 171 9.56 -7.35 -4.48
CA SER A 171 10.38 -6.87 -3.36
C SER A 171 9.61 -5.85 -2.54
N PHE A 172 9.75 -5.95 -1.21
CA PHE A 172 9.10 -5.04 -0.28
C PHE A 172 10.04 -3.91 0.15
N VAL A 173 9.45 -2.84 0.67
CA VAL A 173 10.15 -1.78 1.41
C VAL A 173 9.52 -1.65 2.79
N SER A 174 10.33 -1.39 3.82
CA SER A 174 9.82 -1.11 5.17
C SER A 174 9.41 0.36 5.30
N VAL A 175 8.27 0.62 5.91
CA VAL A 175 7.82 1.97 6.28
C VAL A 175 7.97 2.11 7.79
N VAL A 176 8.84 3.02 8.22
CA VAL A 176 9.25 3.16 9.61
C VAL A 176 8.55 4.37 10.23
N ALA A 177 7.79 4.13 11.29
CA ALA A 177 7.16 5.20 12.07
C ALA A 177 8.23 5.93 12.89
N THR A 178 8.35 7.23 12.67
CA THR A 178 9.36 8.07 13.34
C THR A 178 8.68 9.23 14.03
N MET A 179 8.93 9.41 15.33
CA MET A 179 8.48 10.62 16.03
C MET A 179 9.10 11.84 15.38
N VAL A 180 8.25 12.71 14.82
CA VAL A 180 8.69 14.06 14.51
C VAL A 180 8.79 14.76 15.84
N ALA A 181 10.00 15.16 16.24
CA ALA A 181 10.23 15.84 17.50
C ALA A 181 9.24 17.01 17.62
N ASN A 182 8.25 16.85 18.49
CA ASN A 182 7.34 17.93 18.78
C ASN A 182 8.16 18.94 19.57
N SER A 183 8.37 20.12 19.00
CA SER A 183 8.90 21.29 19.70
C SER A 183 7.87 21.78 20.71
N PHE A 184 7.54 20.95 21.71
CA PHE A 184 6.97 21.47 22.93
C PHE A 184 8.09 22.21 23.66
N PRO A 185 7.82 23.42 24.20
CA PRO A 185 8.75 23.98 25.17
C PRO A 185 8.88 22.95 26.28
N SER A 186 10.09 22.49 26.57
CA SER A 186 10.35 21.97 27.90
C SER A 186 9.87 23.06 28.85
N LEU A 187 8.94 22.77 29.75
CA LEU A 187 8.74 23.62 30.92
C LEU A 187 10.03 23.52 31.73
N SER A 188 11.04 24.31 31.36
CA SER A 188 12.16 24.61 32.20
C SER A 188 11.69 25.69 33.17
N GLY A 189 11.45 25.30 34.42
CA GLY A 189 11.28 26.20 35.56
C GLY A 189 9.85 26.24 36.09
N SER A 190 9.59 26.16 37.39
CA SER A 190 10.47 26.46 38.53
C SER A 190 10.24 25.51 39.72
N GLN A 191 11.30 25.38 40.52
CA GLN A 191 11.24 24.95 41.92
C GLN A 191 10.25 25.80 42.74
#